data_AF-I0YXA8-F1
#
_entry.id   AF-I0YXA8-F1
#
_cell.length_a   1.000
_cell.length_b   1.000
_cell.length_c   1.000
_cell.angle_alpha   90.00
_cell.angle_beta   90.00
_cell.angle_gamma   90.00
#
_symmetry.space_group_name_H-M   'P 1'
#
loop_
_entity.id
_entity.type
_entity.pdbx_description
1 polymer ?
#
loop_
_entity_poly.entity_id
_entity_poly.type
_entity_poly.pdbx_seq_one_letter_code
_entity_poly.pdbx_strand_id
1 'polypeptide(L)'
;ADVAKVGTCLLANCQVALARCIGDGECLENLVCLQLCNGRPDETECQASTLLIRCGDLYADKAVEAFTACAVSDKKCVPQRVDESSFPVPPDCALDTSFDLNNFQGRWYITAGLNPLFDTFDCQVHYFGVPEPGKLYGKINWRIPKGNQDFIERSTVQTFDQKSNVSPAYLRNDGNEYLNYTDDWYILASKPDQYVVIYYRGNNDAWKGYGGATVYTRASTLPEEYIPEISAAVEKAGLTWSQFKLTDNSCKPHP
;
A
#
# COMPACT_ATOMS: atom_id res chain seq x y z
N ALA A 1 -4.30 20.32 6.40
CA ALA A 1 -4.77 21.09 5.22
C ALA A 1 -5.83 22.10 5.66
N ASP A 2 -5.95 23.24 4.98
CA ASP A 2 -6.99 24.24 5.26
C ASP A 2 -8.35 23.73 4.74
N VAL A 3 -9.17 23.24 5.66
CA VAL A 3 -10.45 22.57 5.36
C VAL A 3 -11.40 23.49 4.58
N ALA A 4 -11.40 24.79 4.87
CA ALA A 4 -12.25 25.74 4.17
C ALA A 4 -11.83 25.90 2.70
N LYS A 5 -10.52 25.90 2.42
CA LYS A 5 -10.01 25.96 1.04
C LYS A 5 -10.29 24.68 0.26
N VAL A 6 -10.10 23.52 0.88
CA VAL A 6 -10.43 22.22 0.28
C VAL A 6 -11.92 22.16 -0.06
N GLY A 7 -12.79 22.49 0.91
CA GLY A 7 -14.24 22.51 0.72
C GLY A 7 -14.69 23.48 -0.39
N THR A 8 -14.13 24.69 -0.42
CA THR A 8 -14.44 25.69 -1.47
C THR A 8 -14.02 25.19 -2.85
N CYS A 9 -12.84 24.58 -2.98
CA CYS A 9 -12.37 24.04 -4.26
C CYS A 9 -13.27 22.89 -4.74
N LEU A 10 -13.63 21.95 -3.85
CA LEU A 10 -14.48 20.82 -4.17
C LEU A 10 -15.87 21.27 -4.63
N LEU A 11 -16.47 22.24 -3.93
CA LEU A 11 -17.77 22.80 -4.30
C LEU A 11 -17.73 23.56 -5.62
N ALA A 12 -16.61 24.22 -5.97
CA ALA A 12 -16.50 24.96 -7.23
C ALA A 12 -16.18 24.05 -8.43
N ASN A 13 -15.34 23.03 -8.24
CA ASN A 13 -14.72 22.29 -9.35
C ASN A 13 -15.17 20.83 -9.46
N CYS A 14 -15.66 20.24 -8.37
CA CYS A 14 -16.07 18.83 -8.29
C CYS A 14 -17.55 18.66 -7.91
N GLN A 15 -18.36 19.71 -8.00
CA GLN A 15 -19.79 19.72 -7.64
C GLN A 15 -20.61 18.57 -8.23
N VAL A 16 -20.36 18.19 -9.49
CA VAL A 16 -21.11 17.11 -10.16
C VAL A 16 -20.72 15.76 -9.57
N ALA A 17 -19.43 15.52 -9.35
CA ALA A 17 -18.94 14.29 -8.73
C ALA A 17 -19.38 14.20 -7.26
N LEU A 18 -19.34 15.33 -6.54
CA LEU A 18 -19.82 15.43 -5.16
C LEU A 18 -21.34 15.16 -5.06
N ALA A 19 -22.14 15.73 -5.95
CA ALA A 19 -23.58 15.50 -5.96
C ALA A 19 -23.93 14.04 -6.26
N ARG A 20 -23.19 13.39 -7.19
CA ARG A 20 -23.32 11.95 -7.45
C ARG A 20 -22.93 11.12 -6.24
N CYS A 21 -21.85 11.49 -5.56
CA CYS A 21 -21.39 10.83 -4.35
C CYS A 21 -22.41 10.93 -3.20
N ILE A 22 -23.03 12.10 -2.99
CA ILE A 22 -24.08 12.27 -1.98
C ILE A 22 -25.33 11.44 -2.31
N GLY A 23 -25.62 11.24 -3.60
CA GLY A 23 -26.72 10.40 -4.07
C GLY A 23 -26.44 8.90 -4.02
N ASP A 24 -25.19 8.50 -3.74
CA ASP A 24 -24.77 7.10 -3.61
C ASP A 24 -24.55 6.76 -2.13
N GLY A 25 -25.08 5.62 -1.68
CA GLY A 25 -25.04 5.24 -0.26
C GLY A 25 -23.63 4.99 0.25
N GLU A 26 -22.79 4.28 -0.51
CA GLU A 26 -21.42 3.94 -0.13
C GLU A 26 -20.53 5.18 -0.18
N CYS A 27 -20.70 6.02 -1.20
CA CYS A 27 -19.95 7.26 -1.32
C CYS A 27 -20.36 8.29 -0.25
N LEU A 28 -21.62 8.33 0.17
CA LEU A 28 -22.04 9.14 1.31
C LEU A 28 -21.42 8.64 2.62
N GLU A 29 -21.36 7.32 2.84
CA GLU A 29 -20.65 6.73 4.00
C GLU A 29 -19.15 7.06 3.96
N ASN A 30 -18.53 7.06 2.78
CA ASN A 30 -17.15 7.52 2.58
C ASN A 30 -16.99 8.99 2.99
N LEU A 31 -17.89 9.88 2.56
CA LEU A 31 -17.84 11.31 2.94
C LEU A 31 -18.03 11.51 4.45
N VAL A 32 -18.90 10.73 5.10
CA VAL A 32 -19.09 10.76 6.55
C VAL A 32 -17.84 10.25 7.26
N CYS A 33 -17.24 9.16 6.79
CA CYS A 33 -15.97 8.63 7.28
C CYS A 33 -14.87 9.69 7.20
N LEU A 34 -14.79 10.42 6.08
CA LEU A 34 -13.88 11.56 5.90
C LEU A 34 -14.16 12.72 6.87
N GLN A 35 -15.44 12.99 7.16
CA GLN A 35 -15.84 14.08 8.06
C GLN A 35 -15.57 13.81 9.55
N LEU A 36 -15.64 12.55 10.00
CA LEU A 36 -15.55 12.17 11.42
C LEU A 36 -14.16 12.41 12.07
N CYS A 37 -13.13 12.64 11.26
CA CYS A 37 -11.77 12.95 11.71
C CYS A 37 -11.45 14.44 11.76
N ASN A 38 -12.36 15.32 11.30
CA ASN A 38 -12.11 16.75 11.27
C ASN A 38 -11.92 17.30 12.70
N GLY A 39 -10.74 17.86 12.96
CA GLY A 39 -10.42 18.59 14.20
C GLY A 39 -9.89 17.74 15.35
N ARG A 40 -9.44 16.49 15.12
CA ARG A 40 -8.77 15.71 16.17
C ARG A 40 -7.27 16.02 16.28
N PRO A 41 -6.67 16.01 17.49
CA PRO A 41 -5.27 16.36 17.72
C PRO A 41 -4.26 15.34 17.17
N ASP A 42 -4.72 14.11 16.89
CA ASP A 42 -3.87 12.97 16.55
C ASP A 42 -3.67 12.92 15.02
N GLU A 43 -2.91 13.89 14.52
CA GLU A 43 -2.81 14.22 13.09
C GLU A 43 -2.16 13.11 12.22
N THR A 44 -1.53 12.08 12.77
CA THR A 44 -0.88 11.03 11.95
C THR A 44 -1.87 9.98 11.44
N GLU A 45 -2.90 9.64 12.24
CA GLU A 45 -3.95 8.68 11.88
C GLU A 45 -5.17 9.34 11.18
N CYS A 46 -5.47 10.60 11.52
CA CYS A 46 -6.56 11.38 10.91
C CYS A 46 -6.07 12.40 9.86
N GLN A 47 -4.82 12.31 9.40
CA GLN A 47 -4.39 13.11 8.25
C GLN A 47 -5.31 12.82 7.07
N ALA A 48 -5.81 13.87 6.41
CA ALA A 48 -6.81 13.73 5.34
C ALA A 48 -6.41 12.70 4.27
N SER A 49 -5.11 12.55 3.97
CA SER A 49 -4.59 11.51 3.08
C SER A 49 -4.65 10.10 3.68
N THR A 50 -4.25 9.91 4.94
CA THR A 50 -4.37 8.64 5.66
C THR A 50 -5.83 8.16 5.73
N LEU A 51 -6.74 9.11 5.98
CA LEU A 51 -8.16 8.82 6.06
C LEU A 51 -8.81 8.63 4.68
N LEU A 52 -8.37 9.37 3.65
CA LEU A 52 -8.77 9.11 2.26
C LEU A 52 -8.41 7.69 1.85
N ILE A 53 -7.22 7.21 2.23
CA ILE A 53 -6.81 5.83 1.98
C ILE A 53 -7.74 4.88 2.73
N ARG A 54 -7.91 5.05 4.05
CA ARG A 54 -8.70 4.14 4.89
C ARG A 54 -10.20 4.12 4.54
N CYS A 55 -10.82 5.29 4.33
CA CYS A 55 -12.23 5.40 3.97
C CYS A 55 -12.46 5.00 2.51
N GLY A 56 -11.55 5.38 1.60
CA GLY A 56 -11.59 4.93 0.20
C GLY A 56 -11.52 3.39 0.11
N ASP A 57 -10.63 2.77 0.89
CA ASP A 57 -10.53 1.32 1.01
C ASP A 57 -11.84 0.68 1.50
N LEU A 58 -12.51 1.30 2.49
CA LEU A 58 -13.77 0.79 3.05
C LEU A 58 -14.96 0.90 2.07
N TYR A 59 -15.03 1.96 1.27
CA TYR A 59 -16.24 2.31 0.50
C TYR A 59 -16.02 2.43 -1.01
N ALA A 60 -15.01 1.74 -1.56
CA ALA A 60 -14.65 1.81 -2.97
C ALA A 60 -15.78 1.39 -3.92
N ASP A 61 -16.35 2.38 -4.61
CA ASP A 61 -17.33 2.23 -5.68
C ASP A 61 -17.03 3.26 -6.81
N LYS A 62 -17.79 3.20 -7.91
CA LYS A 62 -17.58 4.13 -9.04
C LYS A 62 -17.81 5.60 -8.67
N ALA A 63 -18.72 5.88 -7.74
CA ALA A 63 -18.97 7.24 -7.29
C ALA A 63 -17.79 7.77 -6.46
N VAL A 64 -17.22 6.95 -5.56
CA VAL A 64 -16.02 7.24 -4.77
C VAL A 64 -14.81 7.42 -5.67
N GLU A 65 -14.60 6.56 -6.67
CA GLU A 65 -13.50 6.69 -7.62
C GLU A 65 -13.60 8.00 -8.41
N ALA A 66 -14.77 8.32 -8.96
CA ALA A 66 -14.98 9.54 -9.73
C ALA A 66 -14.83 10.81 -8.88
N PHE A 67 -15.32 10.79 -7.64
CA PHE A 67 -15.14 11.90 -6.70
C PHE A 67 -13.67 12.08 -6.32
N THR A 68 -12.97 10.98 -6.01
CA THR A 68 -11.55 10.99 -5.63
C THR A 68 -10.67 11.48 -6.78
N ALA A 69 -10.89 10.98 -8.00
CA ALA A 69 -10.17 11.42 -9.19
C ALA A 69 -10.33 12.93 -9.41
N CYS A 70 -11.55 13.46 -9.29
CA CYS A 70 -11.77 14.90 -9.39
C CYS A 70 -11.04 15.68 -8.30
N ALA A 71 -11.19 15.25 -7.04
CA ALA A 71 -10.69 15.94 -5.87
C ALA A 71 -9.16 15.97 -5.78
N VAL A 72 -8.51 14.86 -6.13
CA VAL A 72 -7.08 14.62 -5.93
C VAL A 72 -6.30 14.82 -7.22
N SER A 73 -6.72 14.20 -8.33
CA SER A 73 -5.94 14.18 -9.57
C SER A 73 -6.29 15.36 -10.49
N ASP A 74 -7.58 15.53 -10.84
CA ASP A 74 -7.99 16.47 -11.90
C ASP A 74 -7.94 17.93 -11.44
N LYS A 75 -8.49 18.20 -10.25
CA LYS A 75 -8.64 19.57 -9.72
C LYS A 75 -7.68 19.88 -8.58
N LYS A 76 -7.01 18.86 -8.03
CA LYS A 76 -6.01 19.00 -6.96
C LYS A 76 -6.51 19.85 -5.80
N CYS A 77 -7.79 19.69 -5.47
CA CYS A 77 -8.45 20.39 -4.38
C CYS A 77 -7.92 19.92 -3.02
N VAL A 78 -7.49 18.64 -2.94
CA VAL A 78 -6.78 18.10 -1.77
C VAL A 78 -5.28 18.25 -2.01
N PRO A 79 -4.53 18.94 -1.13
CA PRO A 79 -3.09 19.06 -1.29
C PRO A 79 -2.41 17.69 -1.11
N GLN A 80 -1.41 17.43 -1.97
CA GLN A 80 -0.58 16.23 -1.89
C GLN A 80 0.25 16.24 -0.60
N ARG A 81 0.29 15.11 0.12
CA ARG A 81 1.22 14.89 1.25
C ARG A 81 2.63 14.62 0.70
N VAL A 82 3.66 15.18 1.32
CA VAL A 82 5.05 15.03 0.85
C VAL A 82 5.94 14.61 2.01
N ASP A 83 6.44 13.37 1.95
CA ASP A 83 7.28 12.75 2.99
C ASP A 83 8.65 12.32 2.41
N GLU A 84 9.28 13.18 1.62
CA GLU A 84 10.46 12.82 0.79
C GLU A 84 11.65 12.24 1.56
N SER A 85 11.77 12.47 2.88
CA SER A 85 12.87 11.98 3.70
C SER A 85 12.56 10.75 4.56
N SER A 86 11.30 10.31 4.64
CA SER A 86 10.91 9.23 5.57
C SER A 86 11.36 7.85 5.11
N PHE A 87 11.43 7.65 3.80
CA PHE A 87 11.80 6.41 3.16
C PHE A 87 12.83 6.72 2.05
N PRO A 88 14.14 6.78 2.34
CA PRO A 88 15.18 7.01 1.33
C PRO A 88 15.42 5.76 0.45
N VAL A 89 16.15 5.90 -0.67
CA VAL A 89 16.60 4.71 -1.43
C VAL A 89 17.56 3.91 -0.54
N PRO A 90 17.38 2.58 -0.37
CA PRO A 90 18.30 1.77 0.40
C PRO A 90 19.67 1.71 -0.31
N PRO A 91 20.79 1.64 0.42
CA PRO A 91 22.10 1.54 -0.20
C PRO A 91 22.25 0.22 -0.96
N ASP A 92 23.01 0.21 -2.06
CA ASP A 92 23.20 -0.98 -2.91
C ASP A 92 23.71 -2.21 -2.14
N CYS A 93 24.50 -2.00 -1.08
CA CYS A 93 25.01 -3.08 -0.22
C CYS A 93 23.94 -3.77 0.65
N ALA A 94 22.75 -3.18 0.75
CA ALA A 94 21.60 -3.77 1.43
C ALA A 94 20.71 -4.60 0.50
N LEU A 95 20.94 -4.56 -0.82
CA LEU A 95 20.13 -5.28 -1.80
C LEU A 95 20.61 -6.73 -1.98
N ASP A 96 19.66 -7.63 -2.22
CA ASP A 96 19.95 -9.03 -2.52
C ASP A 96 20.45 -9.20 -3.96
N THR A 97 21.76 -9.27 -4.12
CA THR A 97 22.40 -9.45 -5.43
C THR A 97 22.15 -10.83 -6.06
N SER A 98 21.62 -11.79 -5.29
CA SER A 98 21.31 -13.15 -5.74
C SER A 98 19.83 -13.36 -6.09
N PHE A 99 19.00 -12.33 -5.99
CA PHE A 99 17.57 -12.43 -6.23
C PHE A 99 17.25 -12.92 -7.65
N ASP A 100 16.48 -14.01 -7.73
CA ASP A 100 15.90 -14.52 -8.96
C ASP A 100 14.38 -14.38 -8.90
N LEU A 101 13.85 -13.62 -9.85
CA LEU A 101 12.42 -13.32 -9.95
C LEU A 101 11.57 -14.59 -10.09
N ASN A 102 12.09 -15.64 -10.71
CA ASN A 102 11.35 -16.89 -10.93
C ASN A 102 11.02 -17.60 -9.61
N ASN A 103 11.85 -17.42 -8.58
CA ASN A 103 11.62 -17.99 -7.25
C ASN A 103 10.49 -17.30 -6.49
N PHE A 104 10.04 -16.14 -6.96
CA PHE A 104 8.95 -15.39 -6.33
C PHE A 104 7.56 -15.82 -6.81
N GLN A 105 7.46 -16.75 -7.76
CA GLN A 105 6.18 -17.22 -8.29
C GLN A 105 5.34 -17.99 -7.26
N GLY A 106 4.04 -18.05 -7.49
CA GLY A 106 3.08 -18.78 -6.67
C GLY A 106 2.49 -17.95 -5.54
N ARG A 107 1.98 -18.65 -4.52
CA ARG A 107 1.29 -18.02 -3.39
C ARG A 107 2.27 -17.61 -2.30
N TRP A 108 2.06 -16.42 -1.74
CA TRP A 108 2.81 -15.86 -0.64
C TRP A 108 1.89 -15.11 0.33
N TYR A 109 2.34 -14.98 1.58
CA TYR A 109 1.67 -14.17 2.59
C TYR A 109 2.58 -13.05 3.06
N ILE A 110 2.06 -11.83 3.18
CA ILE A 110 2.73 -10.83 4.02
C ILE A 110 2.54 -11.30 5.46
N THR A 111 3.64 -11.55 6.16
CA THR A 111 3.65 -12.05 7.54
C THR A 111 4.24 -11.06 8.54
N ALA A 112 4.89 -10.01 8.04
CA ALA A 112 5.26 -8.85 8.83
C ALA A 112 5.29 -7.60 7.94
N GLY A 113 4.96 -6.45 8.52
CA GLY A 113 4.86 -5.16 7.83
C GLY A 113 5.37 -4.00 8.68
N LEU A 114 6.04 -3.04 8.06
CA LEU A 114 6.59 -1.85 8.73
C LEU A 114 5.57 -0.71 8.78
N ASN A 115 4.88 -0.43 7.67
CA ASN A 115 3.94 0.67 7.59
C ASN A 115 2.52 0.21 7.97
N PRO A 116 1.97 0.64 9.11
CA PRO A 116 0.67 0.16 9.57
C PRO A 116 -0.50 0.55 8.66
N LEU A 117 -0.31 1.52 7.76
CA LEU A 117 -1.36 1.96 6.82
C LEU A 117 -1.53 1.02 5.63
N PHE A 118 -0.49 0.28 5.26
CA PHE A 118 -0.48 -0.53 4.04
C PHE A 118 -0.07 -2.00 4.28
N ASP A 119 0.76 -2.23 5.29
CA ASP A 119 1.49 -3.50 5.44
C ASP A 119 0.94 -4.39 6.55
N THR A 120 -0.06 -3.93 7.32
CA THR A 120 -0.52 -4.62 8.54
C THR A 120 -1.98 -5.04 8.50
N PHE A 121 -2.55 -5.21 7.31
CA PHE A 121 -3.90 -5.76 7.16
C PHE A 121 -3.94 -7.25 7.51
N ASP A 122 -5.11 -7.73 7.89
CA ASP A 122 -5.35 -9.15 8.10
C ASP A 122 -5.51 -9.87 6.76
N CYS A 123 -5.17 -11.17 6.73
CA CYS A 123 -5.33 -12.04 5.57
C CYS A 123 -4.75 -11.47 4.27
N GLN A 124 -3.44 -11.21 4.26
CA GLN A 124 -2.73 -10.71 3.09
C GLN A 124 -2.13 -11.86 2.30
N VAL A 125 -2.92 -12.42 1.37
CA VAL A 125 -2.51 -13.52 0.49
C VAL A 125 -2.33 -13.03 -0.94
N HIS A 126 -1.10 -13.12 -1.44
CA HIS A 126 -0.73 -12.61 -2.75
C HIS A 126 -0.31 -13.76 -3.66
N TYR A 127 -0.63 -13.63 -4.95
CA TYR A 127 -0.29 -14.62 -5.97
C TYR A 127 0.54 -13.95 -7.04
N PHE A 128 1.76 -14.43 -7.21
CA PHE A 128 2.72 -13.88 -8.15
C PHE A 128 2.96 -14.84 -9.31
N GLY A 129 3.12 -14.27 -10.51
CA GLY A 129 3.47 -15.00 -11.72
C GLY A 129 4.49 -14.21 -12.54
N VAL A 130 5.35 -14.93 -13.27
CA VAL A 130 6.36 -14.36 -14.17
C VAL A 130 6.07 -14.85 -15.59
N PRO A 131 5.07 -14.26 -16.28
CA PRO A 131 4.66 -14.74 -17.60
C PRO A 131 5.70 -14.45 -18.69
N GLU A 132 6.54 -13.44 -18.49
CA GLU A 132 7.63 -13.05 -19.38
C GLU A 132 8.89 -12.76 -18.56
N PRO A 133 10.10 -12.99 -19.11
CA PRO A 133 11.35 -12.66 -18.42
C PRO A 133 11.37 -11.21 -17.93
N GLY A 134 11.66 -11.02 -16.64
CA GLY A 134 11.75 -9.71 -16.01
C GLY A 134 10.41 -9.02 -15.73
N LYS A 135 9.26 -9.67 -15.96
CA LYS A 135 7.94 -9.12 -15.60
C LYS A 135 7.26 -9.91 -14.50
N LEU A 136 6.92 -9.24 -13.42
CA LEU A 136 6.16 -9.79 -12.31
C LEU A 136 4.71 -9.33 -12.38
N TYR A 137 3.78 -10.26 -12.29
CA TYR A 137 2.36 -10.01 -12.14
C TYR A 137 1.94 -10.47 -10.76
N GLY A 138 1.46 -9.55 -9.94
CA GLY A 138 0.95 -9.82 -8.60
C GLY A 138 -0.54 -9.59 -8.52
N LYS A 139 -1.32 -10.64 -8.24
CA LYS A 139 -2.68 -10.49 -7.73
C LYS A 139 -2.60 -10.39 -6.21
N ILE A 140 -2.77 -9.19 -5.70
CA ILE A 140 -2.71 -8.90 -4.26
C ILE A 140 -4.13 -8.87 -3.69
N ASN A 141 -4.31 -9.43 -2.50
CA ASN A 141 -5.60 -9.51 -1.82
C ASN A 141 -5.37 -9.18 -0.34
N TRP A 142 -6.25 -8.39 0.25
CA TRP A 142 -6.20 -8.03 1.66
C TRP A 142 -7.59 -7.85 2.25
N ARG A 143 -7.70 -7.95 3.58
CA ARG A 143 -8.94 -7.68 4.30
C ARG A 143 -8.84 -6.41 5.10
N ILE A 144 -9.86 -5.57 4.96
CA ILE A 144 -10.00 -4.34 5.72
C ILE A 144 -11.04 -4.57 6.82
N PRO A 145 -10.69 -4.38 8.09
CA PRO A 145 -11.63 -4.54 9.19
C PRO A 145 -12.70 -3.44 9.17
N LYS A 146 -13.98 -3.83 9.21
CA LYS A 146 -15.14 -2.90 9.29
C LYS A 146 -15.63 -2.69 10.74
N GLY A 147 -15.09 -3.44 11.69
CA GLY A 147 -15.53 -3.48 13.08
C GLY A 147 -16.50 -4.65 13.33
N ASN A 148 -16.81 -4.95 14.60
CA ASN A 148 -17.70 -6.07 14.99
C ASN A 148 -17.31 -7.44 14.39
N GLN A 149 -16.01 -7.71 14.22
CA GLN A 149 -15.47 -8.92 13.57
C GLN A 149 -15.78 -9.06 12.07
N ASP A 150 -16.41 -8.04 11.47
CA ASP A 150 -16.71 -7.96 10.05
C ASP A 150 -15.53 -7.36 9.24
N PHE A 151 -15.45 -7.70 7.95
CA PHE A 151 -14.37 -7.27 7.07
C PHE A 151 -14.82 -7.13 5.62
N ILE A 152 -14.03 -6.38 4.84
CA ILE A 152 -14.19 -6.24 3.40
C ILE A 152 -12.97 -6.86 2.72
N GLU A 153 -13.19 -7.71 1.73
CA GLU A 153 -12.13 -8.24 0.87
C GLU A 153 -11.86 -7.28 -0.29
N ARG A 154 -10.59 -6.98 -0.52
CA ARG A 154 -10.12 -6.23 -1.68
C ARG A 154 -9.10 -7.03 -2.44
N SER A 155 -9.04 -6.79 -3.74
CA SER A 155 -8.01 -7.33 -4.59
C SER A 155 -7.69 -6.38 -5.72
N THR A 156 -6.42 -6.34 -6.12
CA THR A 156 -5.99 -5.67 -7.35
C THR A 156 -4.88 -6.46 -8.02
N VAL A 157 -4.59 -6.10 -9.26
CA VAL A 157 -3.46 -6.64 -10.02
C VAL A 157 -2.43 -5.54 -10.18
N GLN A 158 -1.19 -5.86 -9.84
CA GLN A 158 -0.04 -4.99 -10.04
C GLN A 158 0.98 -5.67 -10.95
N THR A 159 1.63 -4.88 -11.79
CA THR A 159 2.67 -5.34 -12.70
C THR A 159 3.97 -4.61 -12.41
N PHE A 160 5.05 -5.36 -12.28
CA PHE A 160 6.38 -4.80 -12.06
C PHE A 160 7.35 -5.27 -13.14
N ASP A 161 8.17 -4.34 -13.62
CA ASP A 161 9.33 -4.63 -14.46
C ASP A 161 10.59 -4.68 -13.61
N GLN A 162 11.30 -5.80 -13.66
CA GLN A 162 12.63 -5.94 -13.08
C GLN A 162 13.63 -5.10 -13.88
N LYS A 163 14.38 -4.24 -13.18
CA LYS A 163 15.42 -3.39 -13.77
C LYS A 163 16.79 -4.06 -13.62
N SER A 164 16.93 -5.24 -14.21
CA SER A 164 18.10 -6.12 -14.06
C SER A 164 19.41 -5.50 -14.57
N ASN A 165 19.34 -4.48 -15.41
CA ASN A 165 20.50 -3.68 -15.83
C ASN A 165 21.04 -2.75 -14.73
N VAL A 166 20.25 -2.49 -13.68
CA VAL A 166 20.63 -1.73 -12.48
C VAL A 166 20.90 -2.68 -11.32
N SER A 167 19.93 -3.53 -10.99
CA SER A 167 20.06 -4.55 -9.95
C SER A 167 19.01 -5.64 -10.17
N PRO A 168 19.33 -6.93 -9.98
CA PRO A 168 18.32 -7.99 -9.99
C PRO A 168 17.27 -7.77 -8.90
N ALA A 169 17.63 -7.16 -7.77
CA ALA A 169 16.74 -6.87 -6.64
C ALA A 169 15.91 -5.58 -6.80
N TYR A 170 15.90 -4.94 -7.97
CA TYR A 170 15.10 -3.74 -8.21
C TYR A 170 13.96 -4.02 -9.19
N LEU A 171 12.72 -3.82 -8.74
CA LEU A 171 11.53 -3.89 -9.57
C LEU A 171 10.78 -2.56 -9.52
N ARG A 172 10.11 -2.21 -10.61
CA ARG A 172 9.36 -0.96 -10.71
C ARG A 172 8.02 -1.19 -11.34
N ASN A 173 7.00 -0.62 -10.72
CA ASN A 173 5.64 -0.50 -11.22
C ASN A 173 5.40 0.98 -11.56
N ASP A 174 5.07 1.26 -12.81
CA ASP A 174 4.67 2.57 -13.29
C ASP A 174 3.57 2.46 -14.36
N GLY A 175 3.04 3.60 -14.80
CA GLY A 175 2.04 3.65 -15.87
C GLY A 175 0.60 3.32 -15.44
N ASN A 176 0.29 3.36 -14.14
CA ASN A 176 -1.06 3.10 -13.63
C ASN A 176 -2.01 4.27 -13.93
N GLU A 177 -3.17 3.96 -14.51
CA GLU A 177 -4.17 4.98 -14.92
C GLU A 177 -4.89 5.64 -13.73
N TYR A 178 -5.17 4.85 -12.68
CA TYR A 178 -5.83 5.36 -11.47
C TYR A 178 -4.79 5.94 -10.50
N LEU A 179 -4.96 7.22 -10.10
CA LEU A 179 -4.10 7.98 -9.18
C LEU A 179 -2.63 8.17 -9.61
N ASN A 180 -2.28 7.83 -10.86
CA ASN A 180 -0.95 8.00 -11.46
C ASN A 180 0.19 7.51 -10.56
N TYR A 181 -0.01 6.37 -9.90
CA TYR A 181 0.96 5.90 -8.91
C TYR A 181 2.16 5.19 -9.54
N THR A 182 3.29 5.32 -8.86
CA THR A 182 4.53 4.58 -9.12
C THR A 182 4.96 3.89 -7.84
N ASP A 183 5.44 2.64 -7.94
CA ASP A 183 5.96 1.88 -6.80
C ASP A 183 7.27 1.18 -7.18
N ASP A 184 8.32 1.47 -6.43
CA ASP A 184 9.67 0.93 -6.58
C ASP A 184 9.91 -0.09 -5.47
N TRP A 185 10.18 -1.35 -5.83
CA TRP A 185 10.49 -2.44 -4.91
C TRP A 185 11.97 -2.75 -4.93
N TYR A 186 12.55 -2.81 -3.73
CA TYR A 186 13.93 -3.16 -3.45
C TYR A 186 13.95 -4.42 -2.60
N ILE A 187 14.48 -5.52 -3.14
CA ILE A 187 14.59 -6.78 -2.42
C ILE A 187 15.81 -6.72 -1.50
N LEU A 188 15.58 -6.74 -0.19
CA LEU A 188 16.63 -6.66 0.82
C LEU A 188 17.25 -8.03 1.13
N ALA A 189 16.43 -9.07 1.10
CA ALA A 189 16.85 -10.45 1.27
C ALA A 189 15.80 -11.37 0.67
N SER A 190 16.24 -12.48 0.08
CA SER A 190 15.36 -13.54 -0.39
C SER A 190 15.96 -14.90 -0.12
N LYS A 191 15.08 -15.87 0.08
CA LYS A 191 15.44 -17.27 0.18
C LYS A 191 14.40 -18.09 -0.58
N PRO A 192 14.80 -18.81 -1.64
CA PRO A 192 13.87 -19.50 -2.53
C PRO A 192 12.87 -20.36 -1.75
N ASP A 193 11.59 -20.24 -2.08
CA ASP A 193 10.49 -20.94 -1.44
C ASP A 193 10.38 -20.81 0.09
N GLN A 194 11.03 -19.80 0.68
CA GLN A 194 10.97 -19.55 2.12
C GLN A 194 10.44 -18.15 2.42
N TYR A 195 11.21 -17.11 2.07
CA TYR A 195 10.83 -15.73 2.35
C TYR A 195 11.41 -14.74 1.33
N VAL A 196 10.78 -13.56 1.24
CA VAL A 196 11.31 -12.38 0.53
C VAL A 196 11.03 -11.14 1.36
N VAL A 197 12.06 -10.32 1.60
CA VAL A 197 11.98 -9.05 2.30
C VAL A 197 12.01 -7.94 1.27
N ILE A 198 10.93 -7.16 1.20
CA ILE A 198 10.76 -6.10 0.22
C ILE A 198 10.68 -4.78 0.95
N TYR A 199 11.55 -3.85 0.57
CA TYR A 199 11.41 -2.44 0.89
C TYR A 199 10.79 -1.74 -0.31
N TYR A 200 9.76 -0.95 -0.10
CA TYR A 200 9.08 -0.27 -1.20
C TYR A 200 9.00 1.24 -0.98
N ARG A 201 8.95 1.96 -2.09
CA ARG A 201 8.78 3.41 -2.13
C ARG A 201 7.85 3.75 -3.26
N GLY A 202 6.88 4.59 -3.00
CA GLY A 202 5.99 5.04 -4.05
C GLY A 202 5.55 6.48 -3.94
N ASN A 203 4.90 6.89 -5.01
CA ASN A 203 4.35 8.21 -5.20
C ASN A 203 3.00 8.06 -5.90
N ASN A 204 2.06 8.94 -5.59
CA ASN A 204 0.80 9.09 -6.32
C ASN A 204 0.31 10.53 -6.17
N ASP A 205 -0.82 10.87 -6.81
CA ASP A 205 -1.37 12.23 -6.76
C ASP A 205 -1.76 12.70 -5.34
N ALA A 206 -1.97 11.78 -4.39
CA ALA A 206 -2.34 12.07 -3.01
C ALA A 206 -1.14 12.17 -2.05
N TRP A 207 -0.07 11.41 -2.30
CA TRP A 207 1.07 11.24 -1.41
C TRP A 207 2.36 10.94 -2.19
N LYS A 208 3.35 11.82 -2.02
CA LYS A 208 4.70 11.67 -2.53
C LYS A 208 5.63 11.17 -1.42
N GLY A 209 6.38 10.10 -1.69
CA GLY A 209 7.35 9.53 -0.75
C GLY A 209 6.72 8.60 0.29
N TYR A 210 5.58 7.97 -0.02
CA TYR A 210 5.13 6.86 0.82
C TYR A 210 6.10 5.69 0.68
N GLY A 211 6.17 4.86 1.70
CA GLY A 211 7.03 3.69 1.68
C GLY A 211 6.78 2.82 2.90
N GLY A 212 7.52 1.73 2.94
CA GLY A 212 7.39 0.72 3.96
C GLY A 212 8.28 -0.48 3.64
N ALA A 213 8.03 -1.56 4.37
CA ALA A 213 8.74 -2.80 4.15
C ALA A 213 7.86 -3.97 4.58
N THR A 214 7.88 -5.03 3.79
CA THR A 214 7.07 -6.22 3.99
C THR A 214 7.93 -7.47 3.97
N VAL A 215 7.53 -8.47 4.75
CA VAL A 215 8.12 -9.80 4.76
C VAL A 215 7.10 -10.77 4.19
N TYR A 216 7.39 -11.27 3.00
CA TYR A 216 6.66 -12.36 2.39
C TYR A 216 7.20 -13.70 2.87
N THR A 217 6.32 -14.63 3.22
CA THR A 217 6.68 -16.04 3.46
C THR A 217 5.68 -16.99 2.79
N ARG A 218 6.10 -18.24 2.55
CA ARG A 218 5.19 -19.29 2.06
C ARG A 218 4.18 -19.73 3.11
N ALA A 219 4.61 -19.74 4.37
CA ALA A 219 3.76 -20.02 5.51
C ALA A 219 2.84 -18.81 5.80
N SER A 220 1.67 -19.05 6.38
CA SER A 220 0.76 -17.98 6.79
C SER A 220 1.25 -17.22 8.03
N THR A 221 2.24 -17.76 8.74
CA THR A 221 2.87 -17.17 9.91
C THR A 221 4.37 -17.10 9.70
N LEU A 222 5.01 -16.00 10.13
CA LEU A 222 6.46 -15.85 10.03
C LEU A 222 7.18 -16.90 10.88
N PRO A 223 7.99 -17.79 10.28
CA PRO A 223 8.79 -18.73 11.05
C PRO A 223 9.89 -18.00 11.84
N GLU A 224 10.00 -18.27 13.14
CA GLU A 224 10.96 -17.60 14.02
C GLU A 224 12.41 -17.81 13.61
N GLU A 225 12.72 -18.94 12.96
CA GLU A 225 14.05 -19.26 12.44
C GLU A 225 14.56 -18.27 11.39
N TYR A 226 13.68 -17.54 10.69
CA TYR A 226 14.08 -16.55 9.68
C TYR A 226 14.31 -15.16 10.27
N ILE A 227 13.83 -14.89 11.49
CA ILE A 227 13.87 -13.56 12.12
C ILE A 227 15.30 -13.00 12.21
N PRO A 228 16.34 -13.76 12.63
CA PRO A 228 17.69 -13.21 12.72
C PRO A 228 18.24 -12.74 11.36
N GLU A 229 17.97 -13.50 10.29
CA GLU A 229 18.43 -13.18 8.93
C GLU A 229 17.68 -11.97 8.37
N ILE A 230 16.37 -11.92 8.58
CA ILE A 230 15.51 -10.80 8.17
C ILE A 230 15.88 -9.52 8.93
N SER A 231 16.08 -9.59 10.25
CA SER A 231 16.49 -8.43 11.07
C SER A 231 17.78 -7.81 10.55
N ALA A 232 18.80 -8.64 10.28
CA ALA A 232 20.06 -8.18 9.73
C ALA A 232 19.91 -7.54 8.34
N ALA A 233 19.00 -8.04 7.50
CA ALA A 233 18.74 -7.46 6.17
C ALA A 233 18.07 -6.09 6.25
N VAL A 234 17.03 -5.95 7.09
CA VAL A 234 16.32 -4.67 7.24
C VAL A 234 17.19 -3.60 7.92
N GLU A 235 18.06 -4.00 8.86
CA GLU A 235 19.02 -3.10 9.51
C GLU A 235 20.07 -2.53 8.53
N LYS A 236 20.54 -3.32 7.57
CA LYS A 236 21.43 -2.82 6.49
C LYS A 236 20.77 -1.74 5.64
N ALA A 237 19.46 -1.79 5.51
CA ALA A 237 18.67 -0.77 4.81
C ALA A 237 18.31 0.45 5.70
N GLY A 238 18.78 0.48 6.95
CA GLY A 238 18.49 1.56 7.91
C GLY A 238 17.12 1.46 8.57
N LEU A 239 16.47 0.29 8.51
CA LEU A 239 15.19 0.03 9.17
C LEU A 239 15.42 -0.68 10.52
N THR A 240 14.37 -0.76 11.34
CA THR A 240 14.43 -1.43 12.64
C THR A 240 13.41 -2.54 12.73
N TRP A 241 13.85 -3.79 12.94
CA TRP A 241 12.96 -4.96 13.01
C TRP A 241 11.85 -4.83 14.07
N SER A 242 12.14 -4.24 15.23
CA SER A 242 11.15 -4.07 16.30
C SER A 242 9.99 -3.14 15.95
N GLN A 243 10.08 -2.39 14.84
CA GLN A 243 8.99 -1.57 14.32
C GLN A 243 8.04 -2.37 13.40
N PHE A 244 8.44 -3.56 12.95
CA PHE A 244 7.58 -4.42 12.16
C PHE A 244 6.50 -5.03 13.04
N LYS A 245 5.28 -5.11 12.49
CA LYS A 245 4.15 -5.79 13.10
C LYS A 245 3.87 -7.08 12.34
N LEU A 246 3.62 -8.15 13.08
CA LEU A 246 3.15 -9.41 12.50
C LEU A 246 1.69 -9.27 12.05
N THR A 247 1.34 -9.91 10.95
CA THR A 247 -0.01 -9.93 10.39
C THR A 247 -0.72 -11.24 10.71
N ASP A 248 -2.04 -11.17 10.95
CA ASP A 248 -2.87 -12.36 11.15
C ASP A 248 -3.40 -12.88 9.81
N ASN A 249 -2.82 -13.98 9.32
CA ASN A 249 -3.29 -14.67 8.11
C ASN A 249 -4.14 -15.91 8.42
N SER A 250 -4.80 -15.96 9.58
CA SER A 250 -5.79 -17.01 9.89
C SER A 250 -7.01 -16.98 8.95
N CYS A 251 -7.23 -15.86 8.25
CA CYS A 251 -8.22 -15.71 7.17
C CYS A 251 -9.61 -16.28 7.53
N LYS A 252 -10.09 -15.96 8.75
CA LYS A 252 -11.36 -16.46 9.30
C LYS A 252 -12.53 -16.28 8.32
N PRO A 253 -13.51 -17.20 8.29
CA PRO A 253 -14.68 -17.03 7.44
C PRO A 253 -15.45 -15.76 7.83
N HIS A 254 -16.24 -15.25 6.89
CA HIS A 254 -17.17 -14.15 7.16
C HIS A 254 -18.10 -14.55 8.32
N PRO A 255 -18.34 -13.66 9.32
CA PRO A 255 -19.32 -13.91 10.38
C PRO A 255 -20.73 -14.17 9.85
#